data_AF-A0A1S2QLQ6-F1
#
_entry.id   AF-A0A1S2QLQ6-F1
#
_cell.length_a   1.000
_cell.length_b   1.000
_cell.length_c   1.000
_cell.angle_alpha   90.00
_cell.angle_beta   90.00
_cell.angle_gamma   90.00
#
_symmetry.space_group_name_H-M   'P 1'
#
loop_
_entity.id
_entity.type
_entity.pdbx_description
1 polymer ?
#
loop_
_entity_poly.entity_id
_entity_poly.type
_entity_poly.pdbx_seq_one_letter_code
_entity_poly.pdbx_strand_id
1 'polypeptide(L)'
;MAEGHTITIEQGERHVRVVHADLVLAETDRPLVLRETGCPPRYYIPAEDVRLDLLTPSDTHTVCPFKGTASYWSLADAPDLVWAYPDPRPDVAAIKDHYCFYEPEVS
;
A
#
# COMPACT_ATOMS: atom_id res chain seq x y z
N MET A 1 -13.45 -13.82 -18.90
CA MET A 1 -12.38 -12.80 -18.90
C MET A 1 -13.09 -11.46 -18.90
N ALA A 2 -13.08 -10.69 -17.81
CA ALA A 2 -13.72 -9.38 -17.83
C ALA A 2 -12.82 -8.44 -18.64
N GLU A 3 -13.16 -8.22 -19.90
CA GLU A 3 -12.44 -7.35 -20.82
C GLU A 3 -12.40 -5.93 -20.25
N GLY A 4 -11.22 -5.47 -19.82
CA GLY A 4 -10.96 -4.07 -19.46
C GLY A 4 -10.40 -3.79 -18.07
N HIS A 5 -10.38 -4.74 -17.13
CA HIS A 5 -9.74 -4.55 -15.82
C HIS A 5 -8.33 -5.11 -15.85
N THR A 6 -7.33 -4.24 -15.70
CA THR A 6 -5.92 -4.62 -15.68
C THR A 6 -5.26 -3.99 -14.48
N ILE A 7 -4.41 -4.78 -13.83
CA ILE A 7 -3.52 -4.31 -12.78
C ILE A 7 -2.10 -4.44 -13.31
N THR A 8 -1.36 -3.34 -13.32
CA THR A 8 0.09 -3.36 -13.59
C THR A 8 0.83 -2.93 -12.34
N ILE A 9 1.99 -3.54 -12.11
CA ILE A 9 2.88 -3.21 -10.99
C ILE A 9 4.25 -2.96 -11.59
N GLU A 10 4.80 -1.78 -11.31
CA GLU A 10 6.08 -1.34 -11.86
C GLU A 10 6.94 -0.78 -10.73
N GLN A 11 8.26 -0.96 -10.82
CA GLN A 11 9.19 -0.32 -9.91
C GLN A 11 9.19 1.18 -10.18
N GLY A 12 8.78 1.97 -9.19
CA GLY A 12 8.87 3.42 -9.21
C GLY A 12 10.28 3.87 -8.85
N GLU A 13 10.67 4.99 -9.45
CA GLU A 13 11.94 5.71 -9.21
C GLU A 13 11.72 7.03 -8.48
N ARG A 14 10.46 7.35 -8.14
CA ARG A 14 10.11 8.58 -7.44
C ARG A 14 10.24 8.35 -5.94
N HIS A 15 10.75 9.36 -5.25
CA HIS A 15 10.80 9.37 -3.81
C HIS A 15 9.37 9.52 -3.25
N VAL A 16 8.98 8.61 -2.38
CA VAL A 16 7.67 8.56 -1.74
C VAL A 16 7.86 8.69 -0.25
N ARG A 17 7.19 9.66 0.34
CA ARG A 17 7.21 9.94 1.77
C ARG A 17 5.79 10.02 2.30
N VAL A 18 5.57 9.47 3.48
CA VAL A 18 4.26 9.51 4.14
C VAL A 18 4.46 10.13 5.51
N VAL A 19 3.87 11.31 5.68
CA VAL A 19 3.90 12.06 6.93
C VAL A 19 2.48 12.15 7.48
N HIS A 20 2.33 11.86 8.77
CA HIS A 20 1.08 12.03 9.49
C HIS A 20 1.35 12.78 10.78
N ALA A 21 0.70 13.92 11.01
CA ALA A 21 0.90 14.76 12.21
C ALA A 21 2.40 15.02 12.52
N ASP A 22 3.15 15.50 11.52
CA ASP A 22 4.59 15.78 11.57
C ASP A 22 5.51 14.56 11.81
N LEU A 23 4.95 13.35 11.83
CA LEU A 23 5.68 12.09 11.99
C LEU A 23 5.81 11.37 10.64
N VAL A 24 7.05 11.06 10.25
CA VAL A 24 7.32 10.24 9.07
C VAL A 24 7.00 8.78 9.40
N LEU A 25 5.95 8.25 8.77
CA LEU A 25 5.53 6.86 8.92
C LEU A 25 6.22 5.96 7.89
N ALA A 26 6.54 6.48 6.71
CA ALA A 26 7.22 5.72 5.68
C ALA A 26 7.98 6.65 4.74
N GLU A 27 9.14 6.22 4.23
CA GLU A 27 9.95 6.98 3.28
C GLU A 27 10.79 6.02 2.43
N THR A 28 10.64 6.07 1.10
CA THR A 28 11.35 5.16 0.19
C THR A 28 11.66 5.82 -1.16
N ASP A 29 12.79 5.45 -1.75
CA ASP A 29 13.16 5.80 -3.13
C ASP A 29 12.82 4.68 -4.14
N ARG A 30 12.27 3.56 -3.66
CA ARG A 30 11.96 2.38 -4.46
C ARG A 30 10.52 1.87 -4.25
N PRO A 31 9.50 2.73 -4.37
CA PRO A 31 8.12 2.30 -4.24
C PRO A 31 7.72 1.39 -5.41
N LEU A 32 6.83 0.44 -5.18
CA LEU A 32 6.09 -0.22 -6.25
C LEU A 32 4.86 0.61 -6.62
N VAL A 33 4.69 0.92 -7.89
CA VAL A 33 3.53 1.65 -8.39
C VAL A 33 2.54 0.66 -8.96
N LEU A 34 1.41 0.50 -8.27
CA LEU A 34 0.28 -0.29 -8.75
C LEU A 34 -0.70 0.63 -9.49
N ARG A 35 -0.97 0.31 -10.75
CA ARG A 35 -1.99 0.98 -11.55
C ARG A 35 -3.11 0.00 -11.81
N GLU A 36 -4.32 0.43 -11.50
CA GLU A 36 -5.53 -0.34 -11.72
C GLU A 36 -6.48 0.49 -12.57
N THR A 37 -7.08 -0.15 -13.59
CA THR A 37 -8.01 0.55 -14.49
C THR A 37 -9.12 1.24 -13.70
N GLY A 38 -9.27 2.55 -13.89
CA GLY A 38 -10.32 3.35 -13.24
C GLY A 38 -9.99 3.79 -11.80
N CYS A 39 -8.78 3.52 -11.31
CA CYS A 39 -8.32 3.93 -9.99
C CYS A 39 -7.05 4.80 -10.09
N PRO A 40 -6.81 5.70 -9.12
CA PRO A 40 -5.55 6.43 -9.04
C PRO A 40 -4.40 5.45 -8.77
N PRO A 41 -3.18 5.77 -9.22
CA PRO A 41 -2.00 4.96 -8.92
C PRO A 41 -1.80 4.86 -7.42
N ARG A 42 -1.45 3.67 -6.94
CA ARG A 42 -1.15 3.38 -5.54
C ARG A 42 0.33 3.08 -5.40
N TYR A 43 0.96 3.66 -4.38
CA TYR A 43 2.37 3.47 -4.08
C TYR A 43 2.49 2.51 -2.90
N TYR A 44 3.15 1.38 -3.16
CA TYR A 44 3.42 0.32 -2.21
C TYR A 44 4.87 0.45 -1.76
N ILE A 45 5.06 0.67 -0.47
CA ILE A 45 6.34 0.90 0.17
C ILE A 45 6.78 -0.41 0.82
N PRO A 46 8.03 -0.87 0.63
CA PRO A 46 8.50 -2.11 1.24
C PRO A 46 8.48 -2.00 2.77
N ALA A 47 8.18 -3.11 3.46
CA ALA A 47 8.06 -3.13 4.93
C ALA A 47 9.23 -2.52 5.69
N GLU A 48 10.46 -2.65 5.16
CA GLU A 48 11.69 -2.12 5.76
C GLU A 48 11.76 -0.59 5.79
N ASP A 49 11.05 0.07 4.88
CA ASP A 49 11.01 1.53 4.75
C ASP A 49 9.76 2.12 5.47
N VAL A 50 9.03 1.28 6.21
CA VAL A 50 7.81 1.65 6.94
C VAL A 50 8.02 1.47 8.44
N ARG A 51 7.64 2.48 9.22
CA ARG A 51 7.67 2.48 10.70
C ARG A 51 6.51 1.68 11.28
N LEU A 52 6.51 0.37 11.00
CA LEU A 52 5.52 -0.58 11.52
C LEU A 52 5.52 -0.65 13.05
N ASP A 53 6.60 -0.27 13.71
CA ASP A 53 6.69 -0.17 15.17
C ASP A 53 5.73 0.86 15.78
N LEU A 54 5.29 1.83 14.98
CA LEU A 54 4.34 2.87 15.39
C LEU A 54 2.90 2.50 15.07
N LEU A 55 2.68 1.44 14.28
CA LEU A 55 1.40 1.04 13.74
C LEU A 55 0.84 -0.17 14.49
N THR A 56 -0.46 -0.16 14.76
CA THR A 56 -1.16 -1.27 15.42
C THR A 56 -2.04 -1.99 14.41
N PRO A 57 -1.97 -3.32 14.28
CA PRO A 57 -2.86 -4.06 13.38
C PRO A 57 -4.32 -3.85 13.78
N SER A 58 -5.17 -3.64 12.78
CA SER A 58 -6.61 -3.47 12.91
C SER A 58 -7.32 -4.80 12.64
N ASP A 59 -8.49 -5.01 13.24
CA ASP A 59 -9.37 -6.12 12.88
C ASP A 59 -10.05 -5.91 11.52
N THR A 60 -9.92 -4.72 10.92
CA THR A 60 -10.45 -4.41 9.59
C THR A 60 -9.73 -5.22 8.52
N HIS A 61 -10.51 -5.96 7.73
CA HIS A 61 -10.04 -6.68 6.56
C HIS A 61 -11.02 -6.48 5.41
N THR A 62 -10.50 -6.24 4.20
CA THR A 62 -11.33 -6.12 3.01
C THR A 62 -10.90 -7.14 1.96
N VAL A 63 -11.86 -7.77 1.29
CA VAL A 63 -11.57 -8.80 0.29
C VAL A 63 -11.76 -8.20 -1.09
N CYS A 64 -10.69 -8.18 -1.86
CA CYS A 64 -10.70 -7.79 -3.27
C CYS A 64 -10.59 -9.03 -4.16
N PRO A 65 -11.50 -9.23 -5.13
CA PRO A 65 -11.47 -10.39 -6.01
C PRO A 65 -10.18 -10.48 -6.84
N PHE A 66 -9.55 -9.34 -7.14
CA PHE A 66 -8.33 -9.29 -7.96
C PHE A 66 -7.04 -9.29 -7.16
N LYS A 67 -7.05 -8.80 -5.91
CA LYS A 67 -5.82 -8.58 -5.12
C LYS A 67 -5.64 -9.55 -3.96
N GLY A 68 -6.73 -10.09 -3.43
CA GLY A 68 -6.71 -10.92 -2.22
C GLY A 68 -7.32 -10.18 -1.03
N THR A 69 -6.91 -10.54 0.18
CA THR A 69 -7.40 -9.93 1.42
C THR A 69 -6.45 -8.82 1.87
N ALA A 70 -6.94 -7.58 1.90
CA ALA A 70 -6.23 -6.47 2.50
C ALA A 70 -6.38 -6.52 4.02
N SER A 71 -5.28 -6.33 4.73
CA SER A 71 -5.23 -6.10 6.17
C SER A 71 -4.90 -4.64 6.43
N TYR A 72 -5.38 -4.07 7.53
CA TYR A 72 -5.21 -2.66 7.84
C TYR A 72 -4.44 -2.47 9.14
N TRP A 73 -3.72 -1.36 9.25
CA TRP A 73 -3.11 -0.90 10.48
C TRP A 73 -3.52 0.53 10.78
N SER A 74 -3.60 0.81 12.07
CA SER A 74 -4.07 2.07 12.63
C SER A 74 -2.95 2.74 13.41
N LEU A 75 -2.96 4.07 13.39
CA LEU A 75 -2.28 4.89 14.36
C LEU A 75 -3.30 5.28 15.45
N ALA A 76 -2.83 5.67 16.64
CA ALA A 76 -3.70 6.04 17.76
C ALA A 76 -4.77 7.10 17.43
N ASP A 77 -4.46 8.02 16.51
CA ASP A 77 -5.35 9.10 16.05
C ASP A 77 -5.90 8.88 14.63
N ALA A 78 -5.45 7.83 13.92
CA ALA A 78 -5.82 7.57 12.53
C ALA A 78 -6.14 6.08 12.31
N PRO A 79 -7.42 5.69 12.39
CA PRO A 79 -7.83 4.30 12.15
C PRO A 79 -7.67 3.93 10.68
N ASP A 80 -7.23 2.69 10.44
CA ASP A 80 -7.10 2.06 9.11
C ASP A 80 -6.29 2.90 8.11
N LEU A 81 -5.29 3.65 8.60
CA LEU A 81 -4.49 4.61 7.83
C LEU A 81 -3.68 3.94 6.71
N VAL A 82 -3.25 2.71 6.93
CA VAL A 82 -2.39 1.95 6.03
C VAL A 82 -2.96 0.56 5.82
N TRP A 83 -2.83 0.05 4.60
CA TRP A 83 -3.21 -1.33 4.29
C TRP A 83 -2.11 -2.05 3.54
N ALA A 84 -2.11 -3.37 3.66
CA ALA A 84 -1.20 -4.26 2.94
C ALA A 84 -1.94 -5.52 2.52
N TYR A 85 -1.35 -6.28 1.61
CA TYR A 85 -1.82 -7.59 1.20
C TYR A 85 -0.79 -8.64 1.65
N PRO A 86 -0.98 -9.30 2.82
CA PRO A 86 -0.06 -10.31 3.31
C PRO A 86 -0.07 -11.58 2.45
N ASP A 87 -1.25 -11.92 1.91
CA ASP A 87 -1.47 -13.03 0.98
C ASP A 87 -2.09 -12.48 -0.33
N PRO A 88 -1.30 -11.81 -1.18
CA PRO A 88 -1.78 -11.29 -2.44
C PRO A 88 -1.97 -12.42 -3.45
N ARG A 89 -2.91 -12.23 -4.38
CA ARG A 89 -3.10 -13.18 -5.50
C ARG A 89 -1.86 -13.23 -6.40
N PRO A 90 -1.63 -14.34 -7.13
CA PRO A 90 -0.44 -14.51 -7.97
C PRO A 90 -0.16 -13.37 -8.95
N ASP A 91 -1.21 -12.82 -9.57
CA ASP A 91 -1.12 -11.66 -10.49
C ASP A 91 -0.54 -10.39 -9.84
N VAL A 92 -0.70 -10.25 -8.52
CA VAL A 92 -0.22 -9.09 -7.76
C VAL A 92 0.77 -9.51 -6.67
N ALA A 93 1.45 -10.64 -6.84
CA ALA A 93 2.39 -11.16 -5.83
C ALA A 93 3.54 -10.18 -5.52
N ALA A 94 3.86 -9.26 -6.44
CA ALA A 94 4.90 -8.25 -6.26
C ALA A 94 4.61 -7.28 -5.09
N ILE A 95 3.35 -6.99 -4.76
CA ILE A 95 3.00 -6.10 -3.62
C ILE A 95 2.99 -6.82 -2.27
N LYS A 96 3.39 -8.09 -2.21
CA LYS A 96 3.52 -8.82 -0.96
C LYS A 96 4.54 -8.13 -0.06
N ASP A 97 4.26 -8.06 1.24
CA ASP A 97 5.15 -7.41 2.23
C ASP A 97 5.40 -5.92 1.93
N HIS A 98 4.48 -5.28 1.21
CA HIS A 98 4.46 -3.85 0.98
C HIS A 98 3.19 -3.21 1.54
N TYR A 99 3.32 -1.95 1.95
CA TYR A 99 2.28 -1.17 2.59
C TYR A 99 1.89 0.03 1.73
N CYS A 100 0.60 0.30 1.66
CA CYS A 100 0.07 1.42 0.90
C CYS A 100 -0.70 2.37 1.81
N PHE A 101 -0.53 3.66 1.57
CA PHE A 101 -1.14 4.74 2.32
C PHE A 101 -2.11 5.53 1.44
N TYR A 102 -3.10 6.18 2.05
CA TYR A 102 -4.07 6.99 1.30
C TYR A 102 -3.46 8.26 0.71
N GLU A 103 -2.56 8.90 1.46
CA GLU A 103 -1.99 10.21 1.14
C GLU A 103 -0.45 10.17 1.18
N PRO A 104 0.22 9.56 0.18
CA PRO A 104 1.65 9.67 0.03
C PRO A 104 2.05 11.00 -0.63
N GLU A 105 3.05 11.66 -0.08
CA GLU A 105 3.79 12.74 -0.73
C GLU A 105 4.77 12.11 -1.73
N VAL A 106 4.72 12.55 -2.99
CA VAL A 106 5.58 12.01 -4.05
C VAL A 106 6.30 13.16 -4.73
N SER A 107 7.64 13.16 -4.70
CA SER A 107 8.48 14.17 -5.37
C SER A 107 9.02 13.65 -6.69
#